data_AF-A0AAU7A305-F1
#
_entry.id   AF-A0AAU7A305-F1
#
_cell.length_a   1.000
_cell.length_b   1.000
_cell.length_c   1.000
_cell.angle_alpha   90.00
_cell.angle_beta   90.00
_cell.angle_gamma   90.00
#
_symmetry.space_group_name_H-M   'P 1'
#
loop_
_entity.id
_entity.type
_entity.pdbx_description
1 polymer ?
#
loop_
_entity_poly.entity_id
_entity_poly.type
_entity_poly.pdbx_seq_one_letter_code
_entity_poly.pdbx_strand_id
1 'polypeptide(L)'
;MVASSVEPEQNIDFTRRETFKAALADGYLAVGHVGSVPAGLYAHQTLTYFDLWSDLAPQILQVDHVRAALRLAQVNEARLAIVYASDLVAQTTVHKVASVPEEAHEPIIYTIGLLSQNSTQAAENFADFFTSLPALEVFYHFGFTPLR
;
A
#
# COMPACT_ATOMS: atom_id res chain seq x y z
N MET A 1 -2.18 -3.04 -2.95
CA MET A 1 -1.88 -3.49 -4.33
C MET A 1 -0.45 -3.99 -4.40
N VAL A 2 -0.12 -4.82 -5.39
CA VAL A 2 1.27 -5.24 -5.67
C VAL A 2 1.81 -4.41 -6.83
N ALA A 3 3.01 -3.88 -6.65
CA ALA A 3 3.68 -2.98 -7.56
C ALA A 3 5.03 -3.55 -8.01
N SER A 4 5.38 -3.32 -9.27
CA SER A 4 6.66 -3.73 -9.86
C SER A 4 7.05 -2.79 -10.99
N SER A 5 8.35 -2.58 -11.18
CA SER A 5 8.94 -1.94 -12.37
C SER A 5 9.06 -2.89 -13.56
N VAL A 6 8.95 -4.20 -13.31
CA VAL A 6 9.04 -5.27 -14.29
C VAL A 6 7.68 -5.97 -14.39
N GLU A 7 7.14 -6.07 -15.59
CA GLU A 7 5.93 -6.86 -15.82
C GLU A 7 6.20 -8.34 -15.50
N PRO A 8 5.39 -8.98 -14.65
CA PRO A 8 5.59 -10.37 -14.33
C PRO A 8 5.22 -11.25 -15.53
N GLU A 9 5.94 -12.35 -15.71
CA GLU A 9 5.67 -13.32 -16.78
C GLU A 9 4.30 -14.00 -16.63
N GLN A 10 3.76 -14.02 -15.40
CA GLN A 10 2.46 -14.59 -15.08
C GLN A 10 1.65 -13.62 -14.22
N ASN A 11 0.33 -13.67 -14.39
CA ASN A 11 -0.57 -12.91 -13.55
C ASN A 11 -0.48 -13.39 -12.10
N ILE A 12 -0.31 -12.45 -11.17
CA ILE A 12 -0.19 -12.76 -9.74
C ILE A 12 -1.58 -12.99 -9.17
N ASP A 13 -1.79 -14.21 -8.66
CA ASP A 13 -3.04 -14.63 -8.04
C ASP A 13 -2.77 -15.10 -6.61
N PHE A 14 -3.25 -14.33 -5.65
CA PHE A 14 -3.05 -14.62 -4.22
C PHE A 14 -3.63 -15.98 -3.78
N THR A 15 -4.67 -16.48 -4.44
CA THR A 15 -5.25 -17.81 -4.13
C THR A 15 -4.37 -18.96 -4.62
N ARG A 16 -3.48 -18.69 -5.58
CA ARG A 16 -2.53 -19.65 -6.14
C ARG A 16 -1.12 -19.23 -5.75
N ARG A 17 -0.71 -19.65 -4.54
CA ARG A 17 0.59 -19.32 -3.92
C ARG A 17 1.79 -19.44 -4.86
N GLU A 18 1.80 -20.47 -5.72
CA GLU A 18 2.87 -20.69 -6.70
C GLU A 18 3.01 -19.56 -7.72
N THR A 19 1.91 -18.89 -8.09
CA THR A 19 1.97 -17.75 -9.02
C THR A 19 2.67 -16.55 -8.38
N PHE A 20 2.40 -16.28 -7.09
CA PHE A 20 3.05 -15.22 -6.35
C PHE A 20 4.54 -15.51 -6.18
N LYS A 21 4.88 -16.76 -5.78
CA LYS A 21 6.27 -17.19 -5.63
C LYS A 21 7.04 -17.18 -6.95
N ALA A 22 6.43 -17.61 -8.05
CA ALA A 22 7.04 -17.54 -9.37
C ALA A 22 7.26 -16.09 -9.82
N ALA A 23 6.30 -15.20 -9.54
CA ALA A 23 6.44 -13.78 -9.84
C ALA A 23 7.51 -13.09 -8.98
N LEU A 24 7.71 -13.53 -7.74
CA LEU A 24 8.78 -13.05 -6.86
C LEU A 24 10.14 -13.68 -7.22
N ALA A 25 10.14 -14.92 -7.71
CA ALA A 25 11.33 -15.71 -7.99
C ALA A 25 12.35 -15.66 -6.83
N ASP A 26 13.59 -15.35 -7.14
CA ASP A 26 14.73 -15.12 -6.25
C ASP A 26 14.87 -13.65 -5.82
N GLY A 27 13.89 -12.81 -6.14
CA GLY A 27 13.83 -11.40 -5.75
C GLY A 27 13.23 -11.16 -4.35
N TYR A 28 13.19 -9.89 -3.97
CA TYR A 28 12.62 -9.45 -2.69
C TYR A 28 11.23 -8.81 -2.83
N LEU A 29 10.42 -8.97 -1.79
CA LEU A 29 9.15 -8.30 -1.59
C LEU A 29 9.33 -7.16 -0.58
N ALA A 30 9.21 -5.91 -1.03
CA ALA A 30 9.25 -4.76 -0.15
C ALA A 30 7.87 -4.47 0.48
N VAL A 31 7.86 -4.27 1.79
CA VAL A 31 6.66 -3.88 2.55
C VAL A 31 7.04 -2.84 3.61
N GLY A 32 6.05 -2.07 4.07
CA GLY A 32 6.24 -1.29 5.29
C GLY A 32 6.52 -2.20 6.48
N HIS A 33 7.22 -1.71 7.50
CA HIS A 33 7.50 -2.47 8.71
C HIS A 33 6.20 -2.86 9.40
N VAL A 34 5.99 -4.16 9.62
CA VAL A 34 4.67 -4.71 9.98
C VAL A 34 4.20 -4.32 11.37
N GLY A 35 5.15 -3.97 12.25
CA GLY A 35 4.87 -3.54 13.62
C GLY A 35 4.63 -2.04 13.81
N SER A 36 4.79 -1.21 12.77
CA SER A 36 4.75 0.26 12.93
C SER A 36 4.21 1.04 11.73
N VAL A 37 4.20 0.45 10.54
CA VAL A 37 3.72 1.10 9.31
C VAL A 37 2.37 0.50 8.94
N PRO A 38 1.29 1.29 8.80
CA PRO A 38 -0.03 0.77 8.43
C PRO A 38 -0.02 -0.08 7.14
N ALA A 39 0.70 0.36 6.10
CA ALA A 39 0.83 -0.41 4.86
C ALA A 39 1.50 -1.78 5.08
N GLY A 40 2.45 -1.86 6.01
CA GLY A 40 3.09 -3.09 6.43
C GLY A 40 2.12 -4.03 7.15
N LEU A 41 1.31 -3.49 8.06
CA LEU A 41 0.27 -4.24 8.75
C LEU A 41 -0.73 -4.85 7.75
N TYR A 42 -1.24 -4.07 6.80
CA TYR A 42 -2.18 -4.59 5.79
C TYR A 42 -1.53 -5.61 4.85
N ALA A 43 -0.26 -5.42 4.49
CA ALA A 43 0.50 -6.41 3.73
C ALA A 43 0.66 -7.72 4.52
N HIS A 44 0.97 -7.64 5.80
CA HIS A 44 1.06 -8.80 6.69
C HIS A 44 -0.28 -9.53 6.80
N GLN A 45 -1.38 -8.81 7.02
CA GLN A 45 -2.74 -9.38 7.04
C GLN A 45 -3.04 -10.13 5.75
N THR A 46 -2.80 -9.49 4.60
CA THR A 46 -3.01 -10.06 3.27
C THR A 46 -2.21 -11.35 3.08
N LEU A 47 -0.91 -11.30 3.33
CA LEU A 47 -0.03 -12.46 3.13
C LEU A 47 -0.35 -13.58 4.12
N THR A 48 -0.80 -13.25 5.33
CA THR A 48 -1.24 -14.25 6.31
C THR A 48 -2.56 -14.90 5.88
N TYR A 49 -3.51 -14.12 5.38
CA TYR A 49 -4.80 -14.62 4.90
C TYR A 49 -4.64 -15.69 3.80
N PHE A 50 -3.63 -15.55 2.95
CA PHE A 50 -3.33 -16.49 1.87
C PHE A 50 -2.23 -17.53 2.21
N ASP A 51 -1.85 -17.67 3.49
CA ASP A 51 -0.79 -18.59 3.94
C ASP A 51 0.56 -18.40 3.19
N LEU A 52 0.89 -17.16 2.85
CA LEU A 52 2.11 -16.76 2.14
C LEU A 52 3.18 -16.18 3.06
N TRP A 53 2.79 -15.60 4.21
CA TRP A 53 3.72 -14.84 5.05
C TRP A 53 4.94 -15.66 5.49
N SER A 54 4.72 -16.85 6.05
CA SER A 54 5.78 -17.73 6.55
C SER A 54 6.76 -18.16 5.46
N ASP A 55 6.23 -18.48 4.28
CA ASP A 55 7.02 -18.93 3.12
C ASP A 55 7.88 -17.79 2.55
N LEU A 56 7.33 -16.57 2.52
CA LEU A 56 7.98 -15.41 1.93
C LEU A 56 8.88 -14.66 2.92
N ALA A 57 8.79 -14.93 4.23
CA ALA A 57 9.53 -14.22 5.27
C ALA A 57 11.04 -14.02 4.97
N PRO A 58 11.78 -14.99 4.41
CA PRO A 58 13.20 -14.80 4.06
C PRO A 58 13.43 -13.79 2.94
N GLN A 59 12.42 -13.51 2.11
CA GLN A 59 12.46 -12.60 0.96
C GLN A 59 11.73 -11.28 1.22
N ILE A 60 11.30 -11.00 2.45
CA ILE A 60 10.60 -9.75 2.79
C ILE A 60 11.58 -8.69 3.27
N LEU A 61 11.60 -7.55 2.57
CA LEU A 61 12.29 -6.34 2.99
C LEU A 61 11.30 -5.40 3.69
N GLN A 62 11.51 -5.18 4.98
CA GLN A 62 10.69 -4.26 5.76
C GLN A 62 11.35 -2.88 5.83
N VAL A 63 10.59 -1.83 5.53
CA VAL A 63 11.06 -0.44 5.53
C VAL A 63 10.19 0.47 6.40
N ASP A 64 10.69 1.64 6.75
CA ASP A 64 10.07 2.57 7.71
C ASP A 64 8.83 3.32 7.19
N HIS A 65 8.55 3.31 5.87
CA HIS A 65 7.28 3.81 5.31
C HIS A 65 6.96 3.24 3.92
N VAL A 66 5.69 3.29 3.51
CA VAL A 66 5.21 2.70 2.24
C VAL A 66 5.92 3.24 0.99
N ARG A 67 6.27 4.52 0.98
CA ARG A 67 7.01 5.13 -0.15
C ARG A 67 8.44 4.60 -0.30
N ALA A 68 9.07 4.13 0.77
CA ALA A 68 10.38 3.50 0.67
C ALA A 68 10.24 2.12 0.02
N ALA A 69 9.16 1.38 0.31
CA ALA A 69 8.90 0.09 -0.32
C ALA A 69 8.68 0.26 -1.82
N LEU A 70 7.89 1.26 -2.21
CA LEU A 70 7.72 1.63 -3.62
C LEU A 70 9.06 1.98 -4.28
N ARG A 71 9.92 2.74 -3.58
CA ARG A 71 11.22 3.14 -4.12
C ARG A 71 12.11 1.94 -4.42
N LEU A 72 12.13 0.93 -3.55
CA LEU A 72 12.89 -0.30 -3.79
C LEU A 72 12.44 -1.02 -5.07
N ALA A 73 11.14 -1.04 -5.34
CA ALA A 73 10.62 -1.53 -6.63
C ALA A 73 11.07 -0.67 -7.81
N GLN A 74 11.04 0.67 -7.68
CA GLN A 74 11.47 1.58 -8.75
C GLN A 74 12.94 1.39 -9.15
N VAL A 75 13.81 1.08 -8.19
CA VAL A 75 15.25 0.90 -8.43
C VAL A 75 15.65 -0.58 -8.59
N ASN A 76 14.68 -1.49 -8.69
CA ASN A 76 14.86 -2.94 -8.82
C ASN A 76 15.62 -3.61 -7.66
N GLU A 77 15.69 -2.98 -6.48
CA GLU A 77 16.21 -3.62 -5.27
C GLU A 77 15.17 -4.57 -4.65
N ALA A 78 13.89 -4.31 -4.88
CA ALA A 78 12.81 -5.26 -4.65
C ALA A 78 12.13 -5.57 -5.98
N ARG A 79 11.81 -6.85 -6.21
CA ARG A 79 11.08 -7.26 -7.42
C ARG A 79 9.61 -6.89 -7.32
N LEU A 80 9.04 -7.01 -6.13
CA LEU A 80 7.65 -6.64 -5.85
C LEU A 80 7.60 -5.70 -4.64
N ALA A 81 6.61 -4.83 -4.59
CA ALA A 81 6.27 -4.06 -3.40
C ALA A 81 4.77 -4.08 -3.12
N ILE A 82 4.35 -4.23 -1.86
CA ILE A 82 2.93 -4.02 -1.49
C ILE A 82 2.75 -2.58 -1.03
N VAL A 83 1.93 -1.82 -1.76
CA VAL A 83 1.70 -0.38 -1.58
C VAL A 83 0.22 -0.04 -1.73
N TYR A 84 -0.15 1.21 -1.43
CA TYR A 84 -1.51 1.69 -1.68
C TYR A 84 -1.73 2.01 -3.16
N ALA A 85 -2.98 1.99 -3.60
CA ALA A 85 -3.32 2.38 -4.98
C ALA A 85 -2.92 3.83 -5.28
N SER A 86 -3.11 4.73 -4.31
CA SER A 86 -2.74 6.15 -4.39
C SER A 86 -1.24 6.36 -4.62
N ASP A 87 -0.38 5.45 -4.15
CA ASP A 87 1.07 5.56 -4.32
C ASP A 87 1.50 5.38 -5.79
N LEU A 88 0.64 4.77 -6.62
CA LEU A 88 0.90 4.47 -8.02
C LEU A 88 0.35 5.52 -9.00
N VAL A 89 -0.56 6.41 -8.57
CA VAL A 89 -1.28 7.35 -9.45
C VAL A 89 -0.32 8.25 -10.25
N ALA A 90 0.78 8.67 -9.65
CA ALA A 90 1.77 9.55 -10.28
C ALA A 90 3.05 8.82 -10.73
N GLN A 91 3.05 7.49 -10.78
CA GLN A 91 4.24 6.71 -11.11
C GLN A 91 4.31 6.38 -12.60
N THR A 92 5.51 6.50 -13.16
CA THR A 92 5.80 6.16 -14.57
C THR A 92 6.68 4.93 -14.73
N THR A 93 7.43 4.56 -13.70
CA THR A 93 8.43 3.48 -13.75
C THR A 93 8.03 2.23 -12.98
N VAL A 94 6.93 2.29 -12.24
CA VAL A 94 6.37 1.18 -11.47
C VAL A 94 4.89 1.12 -11.71
N HIS A 95 4.39 -0.08 -11.93
CA HIS A 95 3.01 -0.35 -12.31
C HIS A 95 2.35 -1.34 -11.36
N LYS A 96 1.02 -1.34 -11.35
CA LYS A 96 0.23 -2.33 -10.62
C LYS A 96 0.28 -3.66 -11.37
N VAL A 97 0.76 -4.69 -10.68
CA VAL A 97 0.84 -6.06 -11.23
C VAL A 97 -0.12 -7.03 -10.56
N ALA A 98 -0.70 -6.66 -9.42
CA ALA A 98 -1.88 -7.31 -8.86
C ALA A 98 -2.68 -6.39 -7.93
N SER A 99 -3.99 -6.66 -7.85
CA SER A 99 -4.86 -6.11 -6.81
C SER A 99 -4.87 -7.05 -5.61
N VAL A 100 -4.92 -6.47 -4.42
CA VAL A 100 -5.13 -7.23 -3.18
C VAL A 100 -6.65 -7.34 -2.97
N PRO A 101 -7.20 -8.54 -2.71
CA PRO A 101 -8.63 -8.71 -2.38
C PRO A 101 -9.01 -7.97 -1.10
N GLU A 102 -10.17 -7.31 -1.08
CA GLU A 102 -10.60 -6.48 0.05
C GLU A 102 -10.82 -7.30 1.33
N GLU A 103 -11.23 -8.56 1.20
CA GLU A 103 -11.44 -9.49 2.30
C GLU A 103 -10.14 -9.96 2.98
N ALA A 104 -8.99 -9.70 2.38
CA ALA A 104 -7.70 -10.19 2.86
C ALA A 104 -7.05 -9.29 3.92
N HIS A 105 -7.62 -8.12 4.19
CA HIS A 105 -7.14 -7.20 5.20
C HIS A 105 -8.28 -6.32 5.74
N GLU A 106 -8.04 -5.66 6.86
CA GLU A 106 -8.99 -4.68 7.39
C GLU A 106 -9.14 -3.48 6.43
N PRO A 107 -10.30 -2.78 6.44
CA PRO A 107 -10.49 -1.59 5.60
C PRO A 107 -9.42 -0.52 5.84
N ILE A 108 -8.86 0.01 4.75
CA ILE A 108 -7.83 1.05 4.80
C ILE A 108 -8.51 2.41 4.94
N ILE A 109 -8.52 2.94 6.17
CA ILE A 109 -9.21 4.19 6.51
C ILE A 109 -8.20 5.25 6.97
N TYR A 110 -8.27 6.44 6.39
CA TYR A 110 -7.49 7.61 6.80
C TYR A 110 -8.36 8.56 7.61
N THR A 111 -8.10 8.66 8.91
CA THR A 111 -8.86 9.54 9.82
C THR A 111 -8.10 10.83 10.07
N ILE A 112 -8.82 11.95 10.07
CA ILE A 112 -8.30 13.26 10.46
C ILE A 112 -8.78 13.53 11.88
N GLY A 113 -7.86 13.92 12.76
CA GLY A 113 -8.15 14.26 14.15
C GLY A 113 -7.66 15.65 14.50
N LEU A 114 -8.53 16.47 15.11
CA LEU A 114 -8.14 17.72 15.74
C LEU A 114 -7.47 17.43 17.09
N LEU A 115 -6.30 18.03 17.31
CA LEU A 115 -5.62 17.94 18.59
C LEU A 115 -6.32 18.83 19.62
N SER A 116 -6.60 18.30 20.80
CA SER A 116 -7.32 19.03 21.86
C SER A 116 -6.51 20.19 22.45
N GLN A 117 -5.19 20.15 22.34
CA GLN A 117 -4.31 21.23 22.79
C GLN A 117 -4.06 22.23 21.67
N ASN A 118 -4.15 23.52 21.98
CA ASN A 118 -3.92 24.63 21.03
C ASN A 118 -4.83 24.58 19.80
N SER A 119 -6.05 24.05 19.92
CA SER A 119 -7.05 24.17 18.86
C SER A 119 -7.36 25.65 18.63
N THR A 120 -7.33 26.05 17.36
CA THR A 120 -7.66 27.40 16.94
C THR A 120 -8.80 27.33 15.94
N GLN A 121 -9.53 28.42 15.76
CA GLN A 121 -10.55 28.49 14.71
C GLN A 121 -9.98 28.15 13.32
N ALA A 122 -8.71 28.48 13.07
CA ALA A 122 -8.04 28.11 11.82
C ALA A 122 -7.85 26.59 11.68
N ALA A 123 -7.54 25.88 12.77
CA ALA A 123 -7.42 24.43 12.75
C ALA A 123 -8.78 23.76 12.51
N GLU A 124 -9.83 24.24 13.17
CA GLU A 124 -11.22 23.76 12.96
C GLU A 124 -11.67 23.99 11.52
N ASN A 125 -11.52 25.20 11.00
CA ASN A 125 -11.85 25.51 9.60
C ASN A 125 -11.08 24.63 8.60
N PHE A 126 -9.81 24.30 8.93
CA PHE A 126 -9.01 23.42 8.09
C PHE A 126 -9.46 21.95 8.18
N ALA A 127 -9.88 21.48 9.34
CA ALA A 127 -10.50 20.15 9.49
C ALA A 127 -11.80 20.05 8.69
N ASP A 128 -12.67 21.05 8.79
CA ASP A 128 -13.92 21.12 8.01
C ASP A 128 -13.63 21.10 6.50
N PHE A 129 -12.59 21.83 6.07
CA PHE A 129 -12.19 21.88 4.67
C PHE A 129 -11.90 20.50 4.08
N PHE A 130 -11.30 19.56 4.83
CA PHE A 130 -11.01 18.21 4.33
C PHE A 130 -12.25 17.40 3.95
N THR A 131 -13.42 17.76 4.49
CA THR A 131 -14.72 17.14 4.15
C THR A 131 -15.50 17.91 3.08
N SER A 132 -14.99 19.06 2.62
CA SER A 132 -15.62 19.85 1.57
C SER A 132 -15.43 19.22 0.19
N LEU A 133 -16.36 19.51 -0.74
CA LEU A 133 -16.28 19.01 -2.11
C LEU A 133 -14.93 19.29 -2.82
N PRO A 134 -14.35 20.50 -2.74
CA PRO A 134 -13.05 20.76 -3.36
C PRO A 134 -11.93 19.86 -2.82
N ALA A 135 -11.91 19.58 -1.51
CA ALA A 135 -10.90 18.69 -0.93
C ALA A 135 -11.13 17.23 -1.34
N LEU A 136 -12.39 16.78 -1.35
CA LEU A 136 -12.75 15.43 -1.78
C LEU A 136 -12.39 15.17 -3.25
N GLU A 137 -12.53 16.17 -4.13
CA GLU A 137 -12.08 16.07 -5.52
C GLU A 137 -10.57 15.87 -5.62
N VAL A 138 -9.78 16.56 -4.79
CA VAL A 138 -8.32 16.37 -4.73
C VAL A 138 -7.98 14.95 -4.27
N PHE A 139 -8.61 14.46 -3.20
CA PHE A 139 -8.42 13.09 -2.74
C PHE A 139 -8.75 12.06 -3.82
N TYR A 140 -9.90 12.22 -4.48
CA TYR A 140 -10.31 11.35 -5.58
C TYR A 140 -9.32 11.37 -6.73
N HIS A 141 -8.82 12.56 -7.13
CA HIS A 141 -7.81 12.71 -8.17
C HIS A 141 -6.52 11.94 -7.85
N PHE A 142 -6.11 11.90 -6.57
CA PHE A 142 -4.95 11.15 -6.10
C PHE A 142 -5.24 9.69 -5.72
N GLY A 143 -6.40 9.15 -6.11
CA GLY A 143 -6.72 7.73 -5.98
C GLY A 143 -7.21 7.31 -4.60
N PHE A 144 -7.64 8.26 -3.76
CA PHE A 144 -8.36 7.96 -2.53
C PHE A 144 -9.87 7.85 -2.79
N THR A 145 -10.56 7.04 -1.99
CA THR A 145 -12.02 6.95 -2.03
C THR A 145 -12.61 7.69 -0.83
N PRO A 146 -13.42 8.74 -1.04
CA PRO A 146 -14.13 9.41 0.06
C PRO A 146 -15.02 8.42 0.84
N LEU A 147 -14.95 8.48 2.16
CA LEU A 147 -15.89 7.78 3.03
C LEU A 147 -17.25 8.46 2.91
N ARG A 148 -18.30 7.68 2.70
CA ARG A 148 -19.69 8.16 2.66
C ARG A 148 -20.32 8.13 4.04
#